data_AF-A0A818FN63-F1
#
_entry.id   AF-A0A818FN63-F1
#
_cell.length_a   1.000
_cell.length_b   1.000
_cell.length_c   1.000
_cell.angle_alpha   90.00
_cell.angle_beta   90.00
_cell.angle_gamma   90.00
#
_symmetry.space_group_name_H-M   'P 1'
#
loop_
_entity.id
_entity.type
_entity.pdbx_description
1 polymer ?
#
loop_
_entity_poly.entity_id
_entity_poly.type
_entity_poly.pdbx_seq_one_letter_code
_entity_poly.pdbx_strand_id
1 'polypeptide(L)' 'MNASNLPIFINEIFQYNIVRGRGSLVRAVIEAQIESPFNTPMYAASVSV' A
#
# COMPACT_ATOMS: atom_id res chain seq x y z
N MET A 1 -7.33 -5.49 -0.97
CA MET A 1 -6.70 -5.46 0.37
C MET A 1 -7.79 -5.28 1.41
N ASN A 2 -7.67 -5.88 2.60
CA ASN A 2 -8.64 -5.77 3.70
C ASN A 2 -7.89 -5.66 5.04
N ALA A 3 -8.64 -5.40 6.11
CA ALA A 3 -8.03 -5.17 7.43
C ALA A 3 -7.21 -6.38 7.93
N SER A 4 -7.65 -7.60 7.65
CA SER A 4 -6.99 -8.82 8.12
C SER A 4 -5.67 -9.11 7.40
N ASN A 5 -5.53 -8.69 6.13
CA ASN A 5 -4.32 -8.95 5.33
C ASN A 5 -3.36 -7.77 5.23
N LEU A 6 -3.76 -6.57 5.67
CA LEU A 6 -2.90 -5.38 5.70
C LEU A 6 -1.57 -5.60 6.46
N PRO A 7 -1.52 -6.23 7.65
CA PRO A 7 -0.25 -6.48 8.33
C PRO A 7 0.70 -7.37 7.54
N ILE A 8 0.18 -8.39 6.86
CA ILE A 8 0.98 -9.31 6.04
C ILE A 8 1.59 -8.53 4.86
N PHE A 9 0.76 -7.77 4.15
CA PHE A 9 1.19 -6.93 3.03
C PHE A 9 2.29 -5.91 3.42
N ILE A 10 2.17 -5.25 4.58
CA ILE A 10 3.19 -4.29 5.04
C ILE A 10 4.52 -4.99 5.33
N ASN A 11 4.48 -6.15 5.97
CA ASN A 11 5.69 -6.93 6.22
C ASN A 11 6.39 -7.36 4.92
N GLU A 12 5.62 -7.74 3.90
CA GLU A 12 6.15 -8.08 2.57
C GLU A 12 6.80 -6.86 1.90
N ILE A 13 6.15 -5.69 1.95
CA ILE A 13 6.69 -4.45 1.37
C ILE A 13 8.02 -4.05 2.01
N PHE A 14 8.16 -4.20 3.32
CA PHE A 14 9.41 -3.89 4.02
C PHE A 14 10.58 -4.83 3.72
N GLN A 15 10.35 -5.96 3.04
CA GLN A 15 11.43 -6.78 2.49
C GLN A 15 12.09 -6.13 1.26
N TYR A 16 11.44 -5.13 0.63
CA TYR A 16 11.96 -4.43 -0.53
C TYR A 16 12.61 -3.09 -0.15
N ASN A 17 13.52 -2.61 -0.98
CA ASN A 17 14.10 -1.26 -0.83
C ASN A 17 13.11 -0.18 -1.29
N ILE A 18 12.13 0.11 -0.44
CA ILE A 18 11.08 1.10 -0.70
C ILE A 18 11.59 2.54 -0.76
N VAL A 19 12.75 2.84 -0.16
CA VAL A 19 13.37 4.18 -0.26
C VAL A 19 13.82 4.43 -1.70
N ARG A 20 14.50 3.45 -2.30
CA ARG A 20 14.86 3.48 -3.73
C ARG A 20 13.63 3.39 -4.63
N GLY A 21 12.66 2.57 -4.25
CA GLY A 21 11.42 2.29 -5.00
C GLY A 21 10.26 3.24 -4.74
N ARG A 22 10.44 4.36 -4.02
CA ARG A 22 9.34 5.19 -3.51
C ARG A 22 8.36 5.66 -4.59
N GLY A 23 8.87 6.01 -5.76
CA GLY A 23 8.04 6.47 -6.88
C GLY A 23 7.13 5.35 -7.40
N SER A 24 7.65 4.13 -7.50
CA SER A 24 6.87 2.96 -7.89
C SER A 24 5.84 2.60 -6.83
N LEU A 25 6.20 2.68 -5.55
CA LEU A 25 5.27 2.41 -4.44
C LEU A 25 4.10 3.42 -4.43
N VAL A 26 4.40 4.71 -4.49
CA VAL A 26 3.37 5.77 -4.51
C VAL A 26 2.44 5.61 -5.72
N ARG A 27 3.00 5.32 -6.90
CA ARG A 27 2.21 5.09 -8.11
C ARG A 27 1.27 3.90 -7.97
N ALA A 28 1.77 2.77 -7.47
CA ALA A 28 0.97 1.57 -7.25
C ALA A 28 -0.19 1.81 -6.26
N VAL A 29 0.04 2.58 -5.19
CA VAL A 29 -1.01 2.95 -4.23
C VAL A 29 -2.08 3.83 -4.88
N ILE A 30 -1.67 4.83 -5.69
CA ILE A 30 -2.61 5.71 -6.41
C ILE A 30 -3.45 4.91 -7.41
N GLU A 31 -2.81 4.08 -8.23
CA GLU A 31 -3.49 3.25 -9.22
C GLU A 31 -4.49 2.29 -8.55
N ALA A 32 -4.07 1.62 -7.47
CA ALA A 32 -4.95 0.72 -6.70
C ALA A 32 -6.16 1.45 -6.08
N GLN A 33 -5.98 2.69 -5.59
CA GLN A 33 -7.08 3.48 -5.05
C GLN A 33 -8.08 3.92 -6.13
N ILE A 34 -7.60 4.26 -7.33
CA ILE A 34 -8.47 4.60 -8.46
C ILE A 34 -9.30 3.37 -8.87
N GLU A 35 -8.70 2.19 -8.90
CA GLU A 35 -9.37 0.92 -9.24
C GLU A 35 -10.34 0.45 -8.14
N SER A 36 -10.07 0.76 -6.88
CA SER A 36 -10.88 0.32 -5.74
C SER A 36 -11.16 1.43 -4.71
N PRO A 37 -12.00 2.44 -5.05
CA PRO A 37 -12.21 3.61 -4.20
C PRO A 37 -12.80 3.29 -2.82
N PHE A 38 -13.61 2.24 -2.71
CA PHE A 38 -14.19 1.79 -1.43
C PHE A 38 -13.13 1.29 -0.43
N ASN A 39 -11.93 0.95 -0.90
CA ASN A 39 -10.81 0.53 -0.07
C ASN A 39 -9.87 1.68 0.34
N THR A 40 -10.24 2.94 0.09
CA THR A 40 -9.47 4.13 0.51
C THR A 40 -8.94 4.06 1.95
N PRO A 41 -9.73 3.61 2.97
CA PRO A 41 -9.21 3.48 4.33
C PRO A 41 -8.04 2.50 4.45
N MET A 42 -8.00 1.44 3.63
CA MET A 42 -6.91 0.47 3.64
C MET A 42 -5.64 1.09 3.05
N TYR A 43 -5.74 1.82 1.94
CA TYR A 43 -4.59 2.51 1.34
C TYR A 43 -4.05 3.61 2.24
N ALA A 44 -4.92 4.37 2.91
CA ALA A 44 -4.53 5.37 3.89
C ALA A 44 -3.78 4.72 5.07
N ALA A 45 -4.29 3.59 5.58
CA ALA A 45 -3.61 2.84 6.62
C ALA A 45 -2.23 2.34 6.16
N SER A 46 -2.10 1.84 4.92
CA SER A 46 -0.82 1.39 4.37
C SER A 46 0.25 2.48 4.32
N VAL A 47 -0.15 3.72 3.98
CA VAL A 47 0.78 4.85 3.82
C VAL A 47 1.14 5.50 5.16
N SER A 48 0.34 5.28 6.21
CA SER A 48 0.58 5.85 7.55
C SER A 48 1.68 5.14 8.35
N VAL A 49 2.07 3.92 7.94
CA VAL A 49 3.11 3.11 8.56
C VAL A 49 4.47 3.42 7.92
#